data_AF-A0A7R9Y8N9-F1
#
_entry.id   AF-A0A7R9Y8N9-F1
#
_cell.length_a   1.000
_cell.length_b   1.000
_cell.length_c   1.000
_cell.angle_alpha   90.00
_cell.angle_beta   90.00
_cell.angle_gamma   90.00
#
_symmetry.space_group_name_H-M   'P 1'
#
loop_
_entity.id
_entity.type
_entity.pdbx_description
1 polymer ?
#
loop_
_entity_poly.entity_id
_entity_poly.type
_entity_poly.pdbx_seq_one_letter_code
_entity_poly.pdbx_strand_id
1 'polypeptide(L)'
;AAATGAEGGGAALSERTLLSLATWVREAEGSVPLAALCAHPMVSFAVGCLDSGDEAVLYGAVEALCEVMRTTTPTVSGLPVTEAEGFAGGLLGKAVALGPRFVALRDEASRGEVGSEDEAKSLARLIVEAGDTYFELVARGSPDACRFVAAVLEINAHPDDAICSMTYNFWQRLAGAITDPGRAVFEDDGPASPPPGGSAAPPPPP
;
A
#
# COMPACT_ATOMS: atom_id res chain seq x y z
N ALA A 1 29.98 31.84 -3.57
CA ALA A 1 29.87 30.38 -3.63
C ALA A 1 29.71 29.82 -2.22
N ALA A 2 28.48 29.72 -1.72
CA ALA A 2 28.16 29.11 -0.41
C ALA A 2 26.63 28.93 -0.19
N ALA A 3 25.86 28.53 -1.22
CA ALA A 3 24.39 28.42 -1.10
C ALA A 3 23.81 27.04 -1.48
N THR A 4 24.60 26.11 -1.99
CA THR A 4 24.11 24.80 -2.47
C THR A 4 24.15 23.68 -1.43
N GLY A 5 24.59 23.93 -0.20
CA GLY A 5 24.74 22.90 0.84
C GLY A 5 23.56 22.74 1.81
N ALA A 6 22.68 23.74 1.93
CA ALA A 6 21.60 23.73 2.92
C ALA A 6 20.34 22.99 2.43
N GLU A 7 19.98 23.14 1.15
CA GLU A 7 18.79 22.48 0.58
C GLU A 7 18.98 20.95 0.47
N GLY A 8 20.15 20.50 0.02
CA GLY A 8 20.49 19.07 -0.03
C GLY A 8 20.60 18.42 1.35
N GLY A 9 20.96 19.19 2.39
CA GLY A 9 21.02 18.69 3.77
C GLY A 9 19.64 18.39 4.36
N GLY A 10 18.63 19.19 4.01
CA GLY A 10 17.25 19.00 4.46
C GLY A 10 16.59 17.78 3.79
N ALA A 11 16.79 17.61 2.49
CA ALA A 11 16.29 16.45 1.74
C ALA A 11 16.89 15.13 2.24
N ALA A 12 18.23 15.07 2.37
CA ALA A 12 18.91 13.88 2.87
C ALA A 12 18.52 13.52 4.32
N LEU A 13 18.28 14.52 5.17
CA LEU A 13 17.77 14.27 6.51
C LEU A 13 16.34 13.70 6.47
N SER A 14 15.48 14.28 5.63
CA SER A 14 14.08 13.84 5.47
C SER A 14 14.01 12.40 4.96
N GLU A 15 14.75 12.07 3.90
CA GLU A 15 14.89 10.70 3.38
C GLU A 15 15.29 9.73 4.49
N ARG A 16 16.37 10.02 5.21
CA ARG A 16 16.87 9.14 6.29
C ARG A 16 15.88 8.98 7.42
N THR A 17 15.16 10.04 7.79
CA THR A 17 14.11 9.99 8.80
C THR A 17 12.95 9.10 8.36
N LEU A 18 12.55 9.19 7.09
CA LEU A 18 11.46 8.38 6.52
C LEU A 18 11.87 6.90 6.40
N LEU A 19 13.08 6.62 5.93
CA LEU A 19 13.59 5.23 5.88
C LEU A 19 13.74 4.62 7.28
N SER A 20 14.16 5.41 8.27
CA SER A 20 14.21 4.95 9.66
C SER A 20 12.82 4.62 10.20
N LEU A 21 11.80 5.42 9.85
CA LEU A 21 10.41 5.12 10.18
C LEU A 21 9.96 3.80 9.53
N ALA A 22 10.25 3.60 8.25
CA ALA A 22 9.91 2.37 7.53
C ALA A 22 10.50 1.13 8.21
N THR A 23 11.81 1.17 8.53
CA THR A 23 12.47 0.07 9.26
C THR A 23 11.84 -0.14 10.63
N TRP A 24 11.60 0.93 11.39
CA TRP A 24 11.03 0.78 12.73
C TRP A 24 9.62 0.19 12.70
N VAL A 25 8.75 0.64 11.78
CA VAL A 25 7.39 0.09 11.62
C VAL A 25 7.42 -1.39 11.29
N ARG A 26 8.33 -1.80 10.39
CA ARG A 26 8.50 -3.21 9.99
C ARG A 26 8.92 -4.09 11.17
N GLU A 27 9.89 -3.64 11.96
CA GLU A 27 10.45 -4.40 13.09
C GLU A 27 9.60 -4.31 14.37
N ALA A 28 8.66 -3.36 14.44
CA ALA A 28 7.85 -3.15 15.63
C ALA A 28 6.81 -4.27 15.85
N GLU A 29 6.54 -5.15 14.87
CA GLU A 29 5.61 -6.30 14.96
C GLU A 29 4.28 -6.01 15.70
N GLY A 30 3.67 -4.85 15.45
CA GLY A 30 2.40 -4.47 16.08
C GLY A 30 2.49 -4.03 17.55
N SER A 31 3.70 -3.79 18.09
CA SER A 31 3.92 -3.23 19.44
C SER A 31 3.35 -1.81 19.63
N VAL A 32 2.98 -1.14 18.54
CA VAL A 32 2.39 0.20 18.53
C VAL A 32 0.91 0.07 18.19
N PRO A 33 0.00 0.63 19.02
CA PRO A 33 -1.41 0.66 18.68
C PRO A 33 -1.66 1.35 17.33
N LEU A 34 -2.42 0.71 16.45
CA LEU A 34 -2.61 1.17 15.07
C LEU A 34 -3.16 2.60 14.99
N ALA A 35 -4.16 2.93 15.82
CA ALA A 35 -4.71 4.28 15.89
C ALA A 35 -3.66 5.35 16.28
N ALA A 36 -2.73 5.00 17.19
CA ALA A 36 -1.65 5.89 17.59
C ALA A 36 -0.62 6.07 16.47
N LEU A 37 -0.31 4.99 15.73
CA LEU A 37 0.58 5.04 14.57
C LEU A 37 -0.01 5.92 13.45
N CYS A 38 -1.27 5.70 13.05
CA CYS A 38 -1.92 6.48 11.99
C CYS A 38 -2.05 7.97 12.35
N ALA A 39 -2.23 8.30 13.63
CA ALA A 39 -2.28 9.69 14.11
C ALA A 39 -0.89 10.31 14.33
N HIS A 40 0.20 9.55 14.14
CA HIS A 40 1.54 10.02 14.47
C HIS A 40 2.00 11.14 13.51
N PRO A 41 2.60 12.23 14.02
CA PRO A 41 3.05 13.35 13.18
C PRO A 41 4.04 12.95 12.08
N MET A 42 4.85 11.90 12.30
CA MET A 42 5.76 11.40 11.26
C MET A 42 5.03 10.74 10.09
N VAL A 43 3.88 10.11 10.32
CA VAL A 43 3.05 9.56 9.24
C VAL A 43 2.43 10.71 8.44
N SER A 44 1.93 11.74 9.13
CA SER A 44 1.44 12.96 8.46
C SER A 44 2.54 13.67 7.66
N PHE A 45 3.76 13.73 8.19
CA PHE A 45 4.93 14.23 7.48
C PHE A 45 5.23 13.40 6.22
N ALA A 46 5.25 12.08 6.32
CA ALA A 46 5.45 11.18 5.17
C ALA A 46 4.40 11.40 4.08
N VAL A 47 3.12 11.56 4.43
CA VAL A 47 2.05 11.88 3.47
C VAL A 47 2.29 13.22 2.77
N GLY A 48 2.77 14.23 3.50
CA GLY A 48 3.14 15.53 2.92
C GLY A 48 4.34 15.45 1.97
N CYS A 49 5.31 14.60 2.27
CA CYS A 49 6.49 14.36 1.42
C CYS A 49 6.16 13.74 0.06
N LEU A 50 4.97 13.16 -0.13
CA LEU A 50 4.51 12.67 -1.45
C LEU A 50 4.33 13.79 -2.48
N ASP A 51 4.13 15.04 -2.04
CA ASP A 51 4.06 16.20 -2.93
C ASP A 51 5.44 16.80 -3.23
N SER A 52 6.51 16.21 -2.67
CA SER A 52 7.88 16.65 -2.93
C SER A 52 8.27 16.41 -4.39
N GLY A 53 8.99 17.37 -4.98
CA GLY A 53 9.71 17.21 -6.24
C GLY A 53 11.13 16.68 -6.08
N ASP A 54 11.52 16.27 -4.87
CA ASP A 54 12.80 15.62 -4.59
C ASP A 54 12.61 14.10 -4.57
N GLU A 55 13.28 13.40 -5.49
CA GLU A 55 13.20 11.95 -5.70
C GLU A 55 13.53 11.14 -4.43
N ALA A 56 14.57 11.53 -3.69
CA ALA A 56 15.00 10.82 -2.49
C ALA A 56 13.96 10.96 -1.35
N VAL A 57 13.39 12.16 -1.21
CA VAL A 57 12.30 12.41 -0.25
C VAL A 57 11.05 11.62 -0.64
N LEU A 58 10.70 11.58 -1.93
CA LEU A 58 9.57 10.80 -2.43
C LEU A 58 9.77 9.30 -2.15
N TYR A 59 10.93 8.77 -2.50
CA TYR A 59 11.28 7.36 -2.26
C TYR A 59 11.14 6.99 -0.78
N GLY A 60 11.74 7.79 0.11
CA GLY A 60 11.63 7.56 1.55
C GLY A 60 10.18 7.60 2.04
N ALA A 61 9.36 8.52 1.53
CA ALA A 61 7.96 8.64 1.90
C ALA A 61 7.14 7.42 1.44
N VAL A 62 7.39 6.96 0.22
CA VAL A 62 6.74 5.75 -0.33
C VAL A 62 7.12 4.52 0.50
N GLU A 63 8.40 4.32 0.80
CA GLU A 63 8.86 3.21 1.67
C GLU A 63 8.16 3.23 3.03
N ALA A 64 8.16 4.37 3.71
CA ALA A 64 7.54 4.51 5.02
C ALA A 64 6.03 4.22 4.99
N LEU A 65 5.32 4.76 3.99
CA LEU A 65 3.87 4.59 3.90
C LEU A 65 3.47 3.18 3.46
N CYS A 66 4.26 2.52 2.61
CA CYS A 66 4.05 1.09 2.30
C CYS A 66 4.13 0.25 3.58
N GLU A 67 5.12 0.47 4.44
CA GLU A 67 5.23 -0.29 5.70
C GLU A 67 4.07 0.03 6.65
N VAL A 68 3.67 1.30 6.78
CA VAL A 68 2.51 1.69 7.59
C VAL A 68 1.23 1.02 7.07
N MET A 69 0.99 1.04 5.75
CA MET A 69 -0.17 0.38 5.15
C MET A 69 -0.23 -1.11 5.48
N ARG A 70 0.89 -1.83 5.41
CA ARG A 70 0.93 -3.27 5.73
C ARG A 70 0.57 -3.57 7.18
N THR A 71 0.84 -2.66 8.12
CA THR A 71 0.38 -2.84 9.52
C THR A 71 -1.13 -2.71 9.69
N THR A 72 -1.83 -2.16 8.69
CA THR A 72 -3.27 -1.92 8.76
C THR A 72 -4.10 -3.12 8.30
N THR A 73 -3.48 -4.16 7.73
CA THR A 73 -4.16 -5.35 7.22
C THR A 73 -4.57 -6.30 8.36
N PRO A 74 -5.79 -6.86 8.36
CA PRO A 74 -6.31 -7.71 9.45
C PRO A 74 -5.44 -8.93 9.80
N THR A 75 -4.71 -9.47 8.82
CA THR A 75 -3.83 -10.64 9.00
C THR A 75 -2.69 -10.37 10.00
N VAL A 76 -2.29 -9.11 10.17
CA VAL A 76 -1.22 -8.70 11.10
C VAL A 76 -1.80 -8.21 12.43
N SER A 77 -2.97 -7.55 12.42
CA SER A 77 -3.51 -6.87 13.61
C SER A 77 -4.59 -7.67 14.36
N GLY A 78 -5.22 -8.68 13.74
CA GLY A 78 -6.34 -9.42 14.33
C GLY A 78 -7.59 -8.56 14.62
N LEU A 79 -7.62 -7.29 14.18
CA LEU A 79 -8.69 -6.34 14.43
C LEU A 79 -9.49 -6.05 13.14
N PRO A 80 -10.81 -5.80 13.25
CA PRO A 80 -11.61 -5.39 12.10
C PRO A 80 -11.12 -4.04 11.53
N VAL A 81 -11.11 -3.96 10.20
CA VAL A 81 -10.64 -2.85 9.34
C VAL A 81 -11.14 -1.44 9.75
N THR A 82 -12.16 -1.35 10.60
CA THR A 82 -12.83 -0.11 11.04
C THR A 82 -11.92 0.92 11.70
N GLU A 83 -10.85 0.53 12.40
CA GLU A 83 -9.96 1.52 13.06
C GLU A 83 -9.05 2.27 12.08
N ALA A 84 -8.74 1.64 10.93
CA ALA A 84 -7.88 2.22 9.90
C ALA A 84 -8.67 2.79 8.72
N GLU A 85 -9.99 2.62 8.62
CA GLU A 85 -10.79 3.05 7.48
C GLU A 85 -10.60 4.54 7.12
N GLY A 86 -10.48 5.43 8.13
CA GLY A 86 -10.22 6.85 7.90
C GLY A 86 -8.83 7.12 7.28
N PHE A 87 -7.80 6.43 7.77
CA PHE A 87 -6.45 6.51 7.22
C PHE A 87 -6.38 5.91 5.81
N ALA A 88 -6.96 4.72 5.63
CA ALA A 88 -7.05 4.03 4.35
C ALA A 88 -7.76 4.88 3.30
N GLY A 89 -8.92 5.46 3.64
CA GLY A 89 -9.66 6.37 2.77
C GLY A 89 -8.85 7.62 2.41
N GLY A 90 -8.13 8.19 3.38
CA GLY A 90 -7.21 9.31 3.15
C GLY A 90 -6.09 8.97 2.16
N LEU A 91 -5.45 7.81 2.31
CA LEU A 91 -4.39 7.36 1.40
C LEU A 91 -4.91 7.00 0.02
N LEU A 92 -6.07 6.35 -0.09
CA LEU A 92 -6.72 6.11 -1.39
C LEU A 92 -7.03 7.44 -2.09
N GLY A 93 -7.55 8.43 -1.37
CA GLY A 93 -7.78 9.78 -1.90
C GLY A 93 -6.47 10.46 -2.35
N LYS A 94 -5.40 10.32 -1.56
CA LYS A 94 -4.07 10.82 -1.92
C LYS A 94 -3.52 10.13 -3.18
N ALA A 95 -3.68 8.82 -3.30
CA ALA A 95 -3.28 8.05 -4.47
C ALA A 95 -4.02 8.51 -5.74
N VAL A 96 -5.33 8.78 -5.65
CA VAL A 96 -6.10 9.39 -6.75
C VAL A 96 -5.51 10.74 -7.15
N ALA A 97 -5.19 11.60 -6.17
CA ALA A 97 -4.61 12.92 -6.44
C ALA A 97 -3.22 12.87 -7.07
N LEU A 98 -2.46 11.79 -6.86
CA LEU A 98 -1.15 11.56 -7.47
C LEU A 98 -1.24 11.01 -8.90
N GLY A 99 -2.39 10.48 -9.32
CA GLY A 99 -2.60 9.91 -10.66
C GLY A 99 -2.18 10.85 -11.82
N PRO A 100 -2.61 12.13 -11.84
CA PRO A 100 -2.17 13.09 -12.86
C PRO A 100 -0.65 13.32 -12.88
N ARG A 101 0.02 13.30 -11.72
CA ARG A 101 1.48 13.42 -11.63
C ARG A 101 2.16 12.20 -12.23
N PHE A 102 1.66 10.98 -11.94
CA PHE A 102 2.18 9.76 -12.55
C PHE A 102 2.08 9.80 -14.09
N VAL A 103 0.94 10.27 -14.63
CA VAL A 103 0.76 10.42 -16.09
C VAL A 103 1.78 11.40 -16.68
N ALA A 104 2.01 12.54 -16.03
CA ALA A 104 3.02 13.51 -16.48
C ALA A 104 4.44 12.90 -16.49
N LEU A 105 4.81 12.21 -15.41
CA LEU A 105 6.11 11.53 -15.29
C LEU A 105 6.30 10.43 -16.33
N ARG A 106 5.25 9.65 -16.63
CA ARG A 106 5.28 8.65 -17.73
C ARG A 106 5.56 9.32 -19.07
N ASP A 107 4.90 10.44 -19.35
CA ASP A 107 5.05 11.17 -20.60
C ASP A 107 6.45 11.84 -20.70
N GLU A 108 7.02 12.27 -19.57
CA GLU A 108 8.41 12.73 -19.42
C GLU A 108 9.42 11.60 -19.65
N ALA A 109 9.21 10.43 -19.05
CA ALA A 109 10.04 9.24 -19.22
C ALA A 109 10.07 8.79 -20.68
N SER A 110 8.91 8.83 -21.35
CA SER A 110 8.78 8.52 -22.78
C SER A 110 9.57 9.50 -23.67
N ARG A 111 9.86 10.71 -23.17
CA ARG A 111 10.71 11.71 -23.85
C ARG A 111 12.18 11.63 -23.45
N GLY A 112 12.54 10.69 -22.58
CA GLY A 112 13.91 10.45 -22.12
C GLY A 112 14.37 11.41 -21.02
N GLU A 113 13.46 12.00 -20.25
CA GLU A 113 13.83 12.84 -19.10
C GLU A 113 14.41 11.98 -17.96
N VAL A 114 15.62 12.32 -17.52
CA VAL A 114 16.36 11.57 -16.50
C VAL A 114 15.62 11.65 -15.15
N GLY A 115 15.44 10.52 -14.47
CA GLY A 115 14.81 10.41 -13.15
C GLY A 115 13.28 10.30 -13.17
N SER A 116 12.62 10.72 -14.26
CA SER A 116 11.16 10.68 -14.37
C SER A 116 10.58 9.25 -14.27
N GLU A 117 11.29 8.25 -14.80
CA GLU A 117 10.89 6.84 -14.73
C GLU A 117 10.99 6.28 -13.31
N ASP A 118 12.05 6.62 -12.57
CA ASP A 118 12.25 6.20 -11.18
C ASP A 118 11.21 6.86 -10.25
N GLU A 119 10.88 8.14 -10.48
CA GLU A 119 9.77 8.82 -9.81
C GLU A 119 8.41 8.19 -10.16
N ALA A 120 8.14 7.91 -11.44
CA ALA A 120 6.91 7.26 -11.87
C ALA A 120 6.75 5.89 -11.21
N LYS A 121 7.82 5.10 -11.15
CA LYS A 121 7.87 3.81 -10.48
C LYS A 121 7.60 3.92 -8.98
N SER A 122 8.15 4.94 -8.33
CA SER A 122 7.92 5.21 -6.90
C SER A 122 6.45 5.55 -6.63
N LEU A 123 5.82 6.40 -7.46
CA LEU A 123 4.38 6.69 -7.35
C LEU A 123 3.52 5.47 -7.65
N ALA A 124 3.86 4.70 -8.70
CA ALA A 124 3.15 3.48 -9.05
C ALA A 124 3.15 2.50 -7.88
N ARG A 125 4.30 2.33 -7.21
CA ARG A 125 4.41 1.47 -6.02
C ARG A 125 3.45 1.86 -4.92
N LEU A 126 3.39 3.16 -4.58
CA LEU A 126 2.49 3.64 -3.53
C LEU A 126 1.02 3.39 -3.90
N ILE A 127 0.63 3.77 -5.11
CA ILE A 127 -0.75 3.65 -5.60
C ILE A 127 -1.16 2.18 -5.62
N VAL A 128 -0.31 1.30 -6.15
CA VAL A 128 -0.57 -0.15 -6.19
C VAL A 128 -0.62 -0.74 -4.78
N GLU A 129 0.31 -0.40 -3.89
CA GLU A 129 0.30 -0.91 -2.50
C GLU A 129 -0.97 -0.49 -1.77
N ALA A 130 -1.44 0.75 -1.95
CA ALA A 130 -2.71 1.20 -1.38
C ALA A 130 -3.89 0.38 -1.93
N GLY A 131 -3.86 0.06 -3.23
CA GLY A 131 -4.87 -0.78 -3.87
C GLY A 131 -4.85 -2.21 -3.35
N ASP A 132 -3.66 -2.79 -3.21
CA ASP A 132 -3.43 -4.14 -2.70
C ASP A 132 -3.80 -4.28 -1.23
N THR A 133 -3.57 -3.25 -0.43
CA THR A 133 -3.89 -3.24 1.01
C THR A 133 -5.37 -3.02 1.24
N TYR A 134 -6.00 -2.13 0.46
CA TYR A 134 -7.36 -1.65 0.68
C TYR A 134 -8.35 -2.08 -0.40
N PHE A 135 -8.07 -3.18 -1.11
CA PHE A 135 -8.90 -3.67 -2.22
C PHE A 135 -10.37 -3.90 -1.81
N GLU A 136 -10.63 -4.30 -0.56
CA GLU A 136 -12.00 -4.47 -0.05
C GLU A 136 -12.79 -3.16 0.01
N LEU A 137 -12.13 -2.04 0.34
CA LEU A 137 -12.75 -0.72 0.29
C LEU A 137 -13.04 -0.31 -1.16
N VAL A 138 -12.11 -0.60 -2.07
CA VAL A 138 -12.28 -0.36 -3.50
C VAL A 138 -13.43 -1.19 -4.07
N ALA A 139 -13.56 -2.45 -3.64
CA ALA A 139 -14.62 -3.37 -4.09
C ALA A 139 -16.04 -2.91 -3.74
N ARG A 140 -16.21 -2.00 -2.76
CA ARG A 140 -17.51 -1.39 -2.44
C ARG A 140 -18.07 -0.53 -3.58
N GLY A 141 -17.24 -0.16 -4.57
CA GLY A 141 -17.71 0.48 -5.80
C GLY A 141 -18.19 1.91 -5.63
N SER A 142 -17.67 2.65 -4.64
CA SER A 142 -17.96 4.08 -4.51
C SER A 142 -17.41 4.88 -5.72
N PRO A 143 -17.92 6.09 -5.99
CA PRO A 143 -17.37 6.94 -7.05
C PRO A 143 -15.86 7.21 -6.89
N ASP A 144 -15.38 7.33 -5.65
CA ASP A 144 -13.95 7.52 -5.36
C ASP A 144 -13.14 6.24 -5.60
N ALA A 145 -13.71 5.06 -5.31
CA ALA A 145 -13.09 3.79 -5.68
C ALA A 145 -12.93 3.66 -7.20
N CYS A 146 -13.92 4.08 -7.99
CA CYS A 146 -13.80 4.10 -9.45
C CYS A 146 -12.69 5.05 -9.95
N ARG A 147 -12.52 6.21 -9.30
CA ARG A 147 -11.41 7.14 -9.61
C ARG A 147 -10.05 6.54 -9.27
N PHE A 148 -9.97 5.81 -8.15
CA PHE A 148 -8.77 5.07 -7.78
C PHE A 148 -8.44 3.98 -8.80
N VAL A 149 -9.42 3.18 -9.23
CA VAL A 149 -9.26 2.19 -10.30
C VAL A 149 -8.75 2.83 -11.59
N ALA A 150 -9.26 4.02 -11.94
CA ALA A 150 -8.76 4.77 -13.10
C ALA A 150 -7.28 5.14 -12.97
N ALA A 151 -6.82 5.56 -11.77
CA ALA A 151 -5.41 5.82 -11.53
C ALA A 151 -4.55 4.54 -11.68
N VAL A 152 -5.03 3.38 -11.23
CA VAL A 152 -4.32 2.10 -11.43
C VAL A 152 -4.30 1.69 -12.91
N LEU A 153 -5.35 1.97 -13.68
CA LEU A 153 -5.36 1.72 -15.12
C LEU A 153 -4.29 2.53 -15.86
N GLU A 154 -4.02 3.77 -15.44
CA GLU A 154 -2.92 4.57 -16.00
C GLU A 154 -1.56 3.92 -15.78
N ILE A 155 -1.34 3.29 -14.61
CA ILE A 155 -0.14 2.53 -14.30
C ILE A 155 -0.06 1.27 -15.17
N ASN A 156 -1.17 0.55 -15.31
CA ASN A 156 -1.24 -0.64 -16.16
C ASN A 156 -1.03 -0.32 -17.66
N ALA A 157 -1.30 0.92 -18.09
CA ALA A 157 -1.05 1.39 -19.45
C ALA A 157 0.41 1.84 -19.69
N HIS A 158 1.28 1.78 -18.68
CA HIS A 158 2.68 2.15 -18.82
C HIS A 158 3.41 1.22 -19.82
N PRO A 159 4.28 1.74 -20.70
CA PRO A 159 4.98 0.93 -21.72
C PRO A 159 6.08 0.03 -21.14
N ASP A 160 6.65 0.37 -19.98
CA ASP A 160 7.58 -0.51 -19.26
C ASP A 160 6.83 -1.61 -18.49
N ASP A 161 7.14 -2.87 -18.84
CA ASP A 161 6.62 -4.07 -18.21
C ASP A 161 6.90 -4.12 -16.70
N ALA A 162 8.02 -3.56 -16.23
CA ALA A 162 8.36 -3.56 -14.81
C ALA A 162 7.43 -2.64 -13.98
N ILE A 163 6.77 -1.66 -14.62
CA ILE A 163 5.81 -0.77 -13.97
C ILE A 163 4.38 -1.31 -14.13
N CYS A 164 3.97 -1.72 -15.34
CA CYS A 164 2.59 -2.18 -15.55
C CYS A 164 2.26 -3.46 -14.76
N SER A 165 3.24 -4.39 -14.67
CA SER A 165 3.08 -5.66 -13.96
C SER A 165 2.91 -5.52 -12.45
N MET A 166 3.26 -4.36 -11.86
CA MET A 166 3.00 -4.07 -10.44
C MET A 166 1.51 -4.17 -10.12
N THR A 167 0.64 -3.81 -11.08
CA THR A 167 -0.81 -3.77 -10.88
C THR A 167 -1.50 -5.14 -10.84
N TYR A 168 -0.81 -6.22 -11.24
CA TYR A 168 -1.45 -7.52 -11.47
C TYR A 168 -2.07 -8.12 -10.20
N ASN A 169 -1.40 -8.00 -9.06
CA ASN A 169 -1.92 -8.50 -7.79
C ASN A 169 -3.22 -7.78 -7.39
N PHE A 170 -3.27 -6.46 -7.60
CA PHE A 170 -4.45 -5.66 -7.32
C PHE A 170 -5.65 -6.14 -8.15
N TRP A 171 -5.47 -6.34 -9.46
CA TRP A 171 -6.55 -6.83 -10.33
C TRP A 171 -7.07 -8.20 -9.90
N GLN A 172 -6.16 -9.10 -9.52
CA GLN A 172 -6.53 -10.44 -9.05
C GLN A 172 -7.33 -10.37 -7.73
N ARG A 173 -6.87 -9.58 -6.76
CA ARG A 173 -7.55 -9.40 -5.47
C ARG A 173 -8.91 -8.72 -5.62
N LEU A 174 -8.97 -7.66 -6.43
CA LEU A 174 -10.21 -6.94 -6.70
C LEU A 174 -11.24 -7.85 -7.39
N ALA A 175 -10.83 -8.63 -8.39
CA ALA A 175 -11.70 -9.59 -9.05
C ALA A 175 -12.24 -10.63 -8.05
N GLY A 176 -11.38 -11.16 -7.18
CA GLY A 176 -11.79 -12.07 -6.10
C GLY A 176 -12.85 -11.44 -5.19
N ALA A 177 -12.60 -10.23 -4.69
CA ALA A 177 -13.49 -9.53 -3.78
C ALA A 177 -14.87 -9.21 -4.39
N ILE A 178 -14.93 -8.91 -5.69
CA ILE A 178 -16.19 -8.58 -6.39
C ILE A 178 -16.99 -9.84 -6.75
N THR A 179 -16.30 -10.92 -7.17
CA THR A 179 -16.95 -12.13 -7.70
C THR A 179 -17.29 -13.16 -6.63
N ASP A 180 -16.49 -13.24 -5.56
CA ASP A 180 -16.70 -14.15 -4.43
C ASP A 180 -16.37 -13.44 -3.11
N PRO A 181 -17.29 -12.60 -2.60
CA PRO A 181 -17.07 -11.87 -1.35
C PRO A 181 -16.82 -12.80 -0.14
N GLY A 182 -17.16 -14.09 -0.24
CA GLY A 182 -16.98 -15.07 0.83
C GLY A 182 -15.58 -15.68 0.90
N ARG A 183 -14.80 -15.66 -0.19
CA ARG A 183 -13.44 -16.21 -0.24
C ARG A 183 -12.37 -15.24 0.28
N ALA A 184 -12.60 -13.93 0.23
CA ALA A 184 -11.67 -12.93 0.76
C ALA A 184 -11.43 -13.05 2.28
N VAL A 185 -12.32 -13.72 3.01
CA VAL A 185 -12.29 -13.81 4.48
C VAL A 185 -11.48 -15.02 4.98
N PHE A 186 -11.10 -15.99 4.14
CA PHE A 186 -10.47 -17.23 4.59
C PHE A 186 -9.45 -17.81 3.60
N GLU A 187 -8.23 -17.28 3.62
CA GLU A 187 -7.03 -18.10 3.34
C GLU A 187 -6.12 -18.06 4.59
N ASP A 188 -6.64 -18.65 5.67
CA ASP A 188 -5.81 -19.30 6.70
C ASP A 188 -5.58 -20.73 6.21
N ASP A 189 -4.44 -20.97 5.55
CA ASP A 189 -3.96 -22.33 5.24
C ASP A 189 -3.43 -22.98 6.54
N GLY A 190 -4.31 -23.09 7.53
CA GLY A 190 -4.14 -23.97 8.67
C GLY A 190 -4.33 -25.43 8.23
N PRO A 191 -3.61 -26.39 8.84
CA PRO A 191 -3.60 -27.77 8.36
C PRO A 191 -5.02 -28.35 8.33
N ALA A 192 -5.38 -28.89 7.16
CA ALA A 192 -6.68 -29.46 6.83
C ALA A 192 -7.34 -30.16 8.03
N SER A 193 -8.49 -29.63 8.47
CA SER A 193 -9.32 -30.31 9.46
C SER A 193 -9.69 -31.71 8.96
N PRO A 194 -9.57 -32.75 9.79
CA PRO A 194 -9.91 -34.11 9.38
C PRO A 194 -11.43 -34.25 9.17
N PRO A 195 -11.87 -35.16 8.29
CA PRO A 195 -13.27 -35.33 7.95
C PRO A 195 -14.10 -35.80 9.17
N PRO A 196 -15.39 -35.43 9.24
CA PRO A 196 -16.22 -35.78 10.39
C PRO A 196 -16.68 -37.24 10.32
N GLY A 197 -16.48 -37.96 11.43
CA GLY A 197 -17.37 -39.06 11.84
C GLY A 197 -17.04 -40.46 11.33
N GLY A 198 -16.10 -41.13 11.99
CA GLY A 198 -16.06 -42.60 12.09
C GLY A 198 -16.72 -43.04 13.40
N SER A 199 -17.87 -43.71 13.28
CA SER A 199 -18.69 -44.26 14.38
C SER A 199 -17.87 -44.92 15.49
N ALA A 200 -18.04 -44.46 16.73
CA ALA A 200 -17.51 -45.12 17.92
C ALA A 200 -18.11 -46.53 18.07
N ALA A 201 -17.25 -47.55 18.17
CA ALA A 201 -17.66 -48.91 18.52
C ALA A 201 -17.95 -48.99 20.03
N PRO A 202 -19.00 -49.73 20.46
CA PRO A 202 -19.32 -49.85 21.88
C PRO A 202 -18.29 -50.73 22.62
N PRO A 203 -18.10 -50.51 23.94
CA PRO A 203 -17.16 -51.28 24.73
C PRO A 203 -17.65 -52.72 24.96
N PRO A 204 -16.74 -53.69 25.14
CA PRO A 204 -17.12 -55.08 25.39
C PRO A 204 -17.70 -55.25 26.80
N PRO A 205 -18.67 -56.17 26.98
CA PRO A 205 -19.26 -56.50 28.28
C PRO A 205 -18.29 -57.31 29.19
N PRO A 206 -18.58 -57.39 30.50
CA PRO A 206 -17.61 -57.80 31.54
C PRO A 206 -17.16 -59.26 31.48
#